data_AF-A0A3E1KJI8-F1
#
_entry.id   AF-A0A3E1KJI8-F1
#
_cell.length_a   1.000
_cell.length_b   1.000
_cell.length_c   1.000
_cell.angle_alpha   90.00
_cell.angle_beta   90.00
_cell.angle_gamma   90.00
#
_symmetry.space_group_name_H-M   'P 1'
#
loop_
_entity.id
_entity.type
_entity.pdbx_description
1 polymer ?
#
loop_
_entity_poly.entity_id
_entity_poly.type
_entity_poly.pdbx_seq_one_letter_code
_entity_poly.pdbx_strand_id
1 'polypeptide(L)'
;MRQAPASLLRRPATYLTPAIFFSCIVTAVTYELPSGYWQGLAWLLAGASGVLVLDLLAGPQLPCSCLFRQYRYAGTRDAFLAMALAAVVTVFCIADVVLFPIPLFSDPSSYASLSPLRAHVRHISNMCWILPPIALLCVRHRGLRAAMVALGFVFPIVVIDRNRIFAGLFSFVLVMLLRREPARRLPWKTIGLLVLAGGGVFSILGALRSGSLATVALPFSAFYRAMPQGVQWLLLYISAGPYNFGAMLAKGYVNASFLVNQLVPFSGSIATADTSIPLDAPNINVGTEFFPFLMAWGAPGALLALLALYAGLVWSVRRLNGSLSIFHVLIFLRIAYACLMSPFAPQAFTWTNFGFIALCLVLHACTVVLPNRLSAHPSAA
;
A
#
# COMPACT_ATOMS: atom_id res chain seq x y z
N MET A 1 -1.09 30.57 17.91
CA MET A 1 -0.66 29.80 16.71
C MET A 1 -0.38 28.35 17.09
N ARG A 2 -1.27 27.38 16.81
CA ARG A 2 -1.01 25.92 16.80
C ARG A 2 -2.27 25.16 16.32
N GLN A 3 -2.59 25.26 15.03
CA GLN A 3 -3.62 24.44 14.36
C GLN A 3 -3.11 23.77 13.05
N ALA A 4 -1.81 23.88 12.74
CA ALA A 4 -1.26 23.44 11.45
C ALA A 4 -1.24 21.92 11.17
N PRO A 5 -1.00 20.99 12.11
CA PRO A 5 -0.80 19.58 11.72
C PRO A 5 -2.10 18.86 11.33
N ALA A 6 -3.26 19.35 11.77
CA ALA A 6 -4.55 18.74 11.48
C ALA A 6 -5.08 19.07 10.07
N SER A 7 -4.63 20.16 9.45
CA SER A 7 -5.05 20.54 8.09
C SER A 7 -4.27 19.79 7.00
N LEU A 8 -3.00 19.48 7.25
CA LEU A 8 -2.14 18.79 6.29
C LEU A 8 -2.55 17.32 6.08
N LEU A 9 -2.87 16.58 7.15
CA LEU A 9 -3.34 15.19 7.02
C LEU A 9 -4.67 15.07 6.26
N ARG A 10 -5.42 16.15 6.10
CA ARG A 10 -6.70 16.12 5.39
C ARG A 10 -6.54 16.24 3.89
N ARG A 11 -5.37 16.64 3.40
CA ARG A 11 -5.11 16.83 1.98
C ARG A 11 -4.74 15.50 1.32
N PRO A 12 -5.36 15.12 0.19
CA PRO A 12 -5.01 13.94 -0.57
C PRO A 12 -3.49 13.84 -0.85
N ALA A 13 -2.85 14.91 -1.33
CA ALA A 13 -1.43 14.86 -1.71
C ALA A 13 -0.47 14.45 -0.57
N THR A 14 -0.87 14.58 0.70
CA THR A 14 -0.10 14.15 1.88
C THR A 14 0.18 12.64 1.90
N TYR A 15 -0.66 11.84 1.24
CA TYR A 15 -0.50 10.38 1.19
C TYR A 15 0.31 9.89 0.00
N LEU A 16 0.73 10.78 -0.91
CA LEU A 16 1.44 10.43 -2.15
C LEU A 16 2.79 11.13 -2.24
N THR A 17 2.77 12.46 -2.18
CA THR A 17 3.92 13.28 -2.55
C THR A 17 5.08 13.19 -1.57
N PRO A 18 4.90 13.13 -0.22
CA PRO A 18 6.03 13.00 0.69
C PRO A 18 6.82 11.71 0.49
N ALA A 19 6.13 10.61 0.13
CA ALA A 19 6.78 9.33 -0.13
C ALA A 19 7.71 9.42 -1.35
N ILE A 20 7.26 10.08 -2.43
CA ILE A 20 8.07 10.28 -3.63
C ILE A 20 9.29 11.16 -3.33
N PHE A 21 9.11 12.30 -2.65
CA PHE A 21 10.22 13.17 -2.25
C PHE A 21 11.24 12.42 -1.39
N PHE A 22 10.76 11.73 -0.36
CA PHE A 22 11.60 10.97 0.55
C PHE A 22 12.39 9.88 -0.19
N SER A 23 11.72 9.11 -1.05
CA SER A 23 12.35 8.05 -1.84
C SER A 23 13.40 8.58 -2.81
N CYS A 24 13.16 9.69 -3.49
CA CYS A 24 14.15 10.34 -4.35
C CYS A 24 15.37 10.84 -3.57
N ILE A 25 15.16 11.45 -2.40
CA ILE A 25 16.26 11.90 -1.52
C ILE A 25 17.09 10.70 -1.05
N VAL A 26 16.42 9.64 -0.59
CA VAL A 26 17.12 8.40 -0.16
C VAL A 26 17.89 7.79 -1.32
N THR A 27 17.34 7.81 -2.53
CA THR A 27 18.03 7.34 -3.75
C THR A 27 19.29 8.14 -4.03
N ALA A 28 19.20 9.48 -3.97
CA ALA A 28 20.33 10.38 -4.19
C ALA A 28 21.49 10.14 -3.21
N VAL A 29 21.21 9.77 -1.95
CA VAL A 29 22.26 9.49 -0.95
C VAL A 29 22.73 8.03 -0.96
N THR A 30 21.91 7.11 -1.48
CA THR A 30 22.19 5.67 -1.49
C THR A 30 23.09 5.27 -2.66
N TYR A 31 23.00 5.95 -3.80
CA TYR A 31 23.73 5.60 -5.01
C TYR A 31 24.64 6.72 -5.50
N GLU A 32 25.77 6.35 -6.05
CA GLU A 32 26.56 7.17 -6.96
C GLU A 32 25.90 7.09 -8.34
N LEU A 33 24.92 7.97 -8.57
CA LEU A 33 24.06 7.89 -9.75
C LEU A 33 24.87 8.07 -11.06
N PRO A 34 24.79 7.12 -12.00
CA PRO A 34 25.39 7.25 -13.32
C PRO A 34 24.84 8.46 -14.11
N SER A 35 25.59 8.87 -15.13
CA SER A 35 25.20 9.99 -16.01
C SER A 35 23.81 9.78 -16.59
N GLY A 36 22.94 10.79 -16.47
CA GLY A 36 21.56 10.77 -16.98
C GLY A 36 20.51 10.24 -16.01
N TYR A 37 20.88 9.47 -14.98
CA TYR A 37 19.89 8.86 -14.06
C TYR A 37 19.17 9.91 -13.20
N TRP A 38 19.85 11.03 -12.92
CA TRP A 38 19.28 12.20 -12.25
C TRP A 38 18.03 12.74 -12.95
N GLN A 39 17.93 12.60 -14.27
CA GLN A 39 16.77 13.06 -15.02
C GLN A 39 15.49 12.35 -14.56
N GLY A 40 15.55 11.05 -14.27
CA GLY A 40 14.38 10.30 -13.78
C GLY A 40 13.95 10.75 -12.39
N LEU A 41 14.89 11.02 -11.49
CA LEU A 41 14.58 11.57 -10.17
C LEU A 41 13.96 12.97 -10.29
N ALA A 42 14.51 13.83 -11.16
CA ALA A 42 13.98 15.15 -11.42
C ALA A 42 12.54 15.08 -11.95
N TRP A 43 12.22 14.14 -12.85
CA TRP A 43 10.86 13.89 -13.32
C TRP A 43 9.90 13.48 -12.22
N LEU A 44 10.31 12.57 -11.32
CA LEU A 44 9.49 12.15 -10.18
C LEU A 44 9.23 13.31 -9.21
N LEU A 45 10.26 14.12 -8.93
CA LEU A 45 10.16 15.30 -8.06
C LEU A 45 9.28 16.39 -8.68
N ALA A 46 9.43 16.65 -9.98
CA ALA A 46 8.60 17.60 -10.72
C ALA A 46 7.13 17.15 -10.76
N GLY A 47 6.88 15.86 -11.03
CA GLY A 47 5.54 15.28 -11.00
C GLY A 47 4.89 15.39 -9.62
N ALA A 48 5.61 15.03 -8.56
CA ALA A 48 5.11 15.16 -7.18
C ALA A 48 4.83 16.62 -6.80
N SER A 49 5.68 17.55 -7.23
CA SER A 49 5.46 19.00 -7.05
C SER A 49 4.22 19.49 -7.81
N GLY A 50 4.02 19.03 -9.04
CA GLY A 50 2.82 19.30 -9.84
C GLY A 50 1.56 18.80 -9.13
N VAL A 51 1.58 17.59 -8.58
CA VAL A 51 0.46 17.04 -7.79
C VAL A 51 0.19 17.89 -6.54
N LEU A 52 1.22 18.36 -5.83
CA LEU A 52 1.03 19.28 -4.69
C LEU A 52 0.30 20.56 -5.11
N VAL A 53 0.70 21.16 -6.23
CA VAL A 53 0.04 22.36 -6.78
C VAL A 53 -1.40 22.04 -7.17
N LEU A 54 -1.65 20.93 -7.87
CA LEU A 54 -3.00 20.49 -8.23
C LEU A 54 -3.87 20.25 -6.99
N ASP A 55 -3.33 19.71 -5.90
CA ASP A 55 -4.05 19.50 -4.64
C ASP A 55 -4.38 20.80 -3.92
N LEU A 56 -3.47 21.77 -3.97
CA LEU A 56 -3.73 23.14 -3.52
C LEU A 56 -4.87 23.80 -4.28
N LEU A 57 -5.01 23.52 -5.57
CA LEU A 57 -6.05 24.08 -6.43
C LEU A 57 -7.38 23.30 -6.37
N ALA A 58 -7.33 21.96 -6.29
CA ALA A 58 -8.51 21.12 -6.41
C ALA A 58 -9.49 21.34 -5.26
N GLY A 59 -9.00 21.43 -4.02
CA GLY A 59 -9.79 21.75 -2.84
C GLY A 59 -10.42 20.61 -2.02
N PRO A 60 -10.55 19.33 -2.48
CA PRO A 60 -11.05 18.26 -1.63
C PRO A 60 -10.17 18.05 -0.41
N GLN A 61 -10.81 17.98 0.75
CA GLN A 61 -10.19 17.59 2.00
C GLN A 61 -10.94 16.41 2.58
N LEU A 62 -10.25 15.56 3.33
CA LEU A 62 -10.89 14.52 4.12
C LEU A 62 -11.91 15.14 5.10
N PRO A 63 -12.98 14.38 5.43
CA PRO A 63 -13.92 14.79 6.46
C PRO A 63 -13.20 15.13 7.77
N CYS A 64 -13.74 16.09 8.51
CA CYS A 64 -13.18 16.47 9.81
C CYS A 64 -13.12 15.26 10.76
N SER A 65 -12.07 15.17 11.57
CA SER A 65 -11.90 14.07 12.54
C SER A 65 -13.05 13.97 13.55
N CYS A 66 -13.76 15.07 13.81
CA CYS A 66 -14.97 15.06 14.62
C CYS A 66 -16.07 14.16 14.02
N LEU A 67 -16.25 14.16 12.69
CA LEU A 67 -17.23 13.33 11.99
C LEU A 67 -16.85 11.84 12.09
N PHE A 68 -15.58 11.51 11.83
CA PHE A 68 -15.06 10.15 12.00
C PHE A 68 -15.19 9.62 13.43
N ARG A 69 -15.07 10.50 14.43
CA ARG A 69 -15.22 10.14 15.85
C ARG A 69 -16.69 9.92 16.23
N GLN A 70 -17.58 10.80 15.77
CA GLN A 70 -19.01 10.74 16.07
C GLN A 70 -19.70 9.57 15.38
N TYR A 71 -19.25 9.18 14.18
CA TYR A 71 -19.84 8.09 13.44
C TYR A 71 -19.64 6.74 14.15
N ARG A 72 -20.75 6.05 14.42
CA ARG A 72 -20.76 4.73 15.07
C ARG A 72 -21.01 3.66 14.02
N TYR A 73 -19.95 2.93 13.66
CA TYR A 73 -20.03 1.80 12.73
C TYR A 73 -20.69 0.58 13.38
N ALA A 74 -20.35 0.27 14.63
CA ALA A 74 -20.81 -0.96 15.26
C ALA A 74 -22.35 -1.01 15.40
N GLY A 75 -22.97 -2.05 14.82
CA GLY A 75 -24.41 -2.25 14.82
C GLY A 75 -25.15 -1.70 13.60
N THR A 76 -24.43 -1.18 12.60
CA THR A 76 -25.02 -0.79 11.30
C THR A 76 -25.01 -1.96 10.30
N ARG A 77 -25.80 -1.83 9.22
CA ARG A 77 -25.78 -2.77 8.08
C ARG A 77 -24.39 -2.90 7.46
N ASP A 78 -23.71 -1.77 7.32
CA ASP A 78 -22.32 -1.68 6.86
C ASP A 78 -21.38 -2.53 7.72
N ALA A 79 -21.48 -2.43 9.04
CA ALA A 79 -20.65 -3.23 9.94
C ALA A 79 -21.00 -4.72 9.87
N PHE A 80 -22.26 -5.09 9.65
CA PHE A 80 -22.63 -6.49 9.45
C PHE A 80 -21.94 -7.09 8.23
N LEU A 81 -22.02 -6.44 7.06
CA LEU A 81 -21.34 -6.92 5.85
C LEU A 81 -19.81 -6.88 5.98
N ALA A 82 -19.25 -5.85 6.62
CA ALA A 82 -17.81 -5.79 6.87
C ALA A 82 -17.33 -6.93 7.80
N MET A 83 -18.13 -7.30 8.81
CA MET A 83 -17.84 -8.44 9.68
C MET A 83 -17.96 -9.77 8.94
N ALA A 84 -18.93 -9.91 8.03
CA ALA A 84 -19.03 -11.08 7.16
C ALA A 84 -17.81 -11.22 6.25
N LEU A 85 -17.39 -10.11 5.60
CA LEU A 85 -16.15 -10.07 4.82
C LEU A 85 -14.93 -10.45 5.68
N ALA A 86 -14.82 -9.90 6.88
CA ALA A 86 -13.73 -10.23 7.81
C ALA A 86 -13.71 -11.72 8.22
N ALA A 87 -14.88 -12.32 8.40
CA ALA A 87 -15.01 -13.75 8.67
C ALA A 87 -14.53 -14.59 7.48
N VAL A 88 -14.94 -14.25 6.26
CA VAL A 88 -14.46 -14.92 5.04
C VAL A 88 -12.94 -14.81 4.94
N VAL A 89 -12.38 -13.60 5.07
CA VAL A 89 -10.92 -13.40 5.04
C VAL A 89 -10.22 -14.22 6.13
N THR A 90 -10.79 -14.29 7.33
CA THR A 90 -10.24 -15.10 8.43
C THR A 90 -10.21 -16.59 8.10
N VAL A 91 -11.30 -17.13 7.54
CA VAL A 91 -11.35 -18.53 7.08
C VAL A 91 -10.28 -18.81 6.04
N PHE A 92 -10.09 -17.90 5.07
CA PHE A 92 -9.06 -18.05 4.05
C PHE A 92 -7.63 -17.89 4.59
N CYS A 93 -7.41 -17.06 5.62
CA CYS A 93 -6.11 -17.01 6.31
C CYS A 93 -5.79 -18.34 7.00
N ILE A 94 -6.78 -18.96 7.65
CA ILE A 94 -6.63 -20.27 8.29
C ILE A 94 -6.38 -21.34 7.22
N ALA A 95 -7.18 -21.34 6.14
CA ALA A 95 -7.03 -22.27 5.04
C ALA A 95 -5.64 -22.18 4.39
N ASP A 96 -5.08 -20.97 4.21
CA ASP A 96 -3.73 -20.79 3.65
C ASP A 96 -2.65 -21.47 4.52
N VAL A 97 -2.76 -21.33 5.84
CA VAL A 97 -1.79 -21.88 6.80
C VAL A 97 -1.98 -23.39 7.02
N VAL A 98 -3.21 -23.90 6.91
CA VAL A 98 -3.52 -25.32 7.15
C VAL A 98 -3.32 -26.16 5.88
N LEU A 99 -3.69 -25.64 4.71
CA LEU A 99 -3.66 -26.41 3.45
C LEU A 99 -2.29 -26.33 2.75
N PHE A 100 -1.45 -25.35 3.10
CA PHE A 100 -0.16 -25.15 2.43
C PHE A 100 0.99 -25.05 3.43
N PRO A 101 2.20 -25.48 3.03
CA PRO A 101 3.37 -25.34 3.86
C PRO A 101 3.64 -23.87 4.19
N ILE A 102 3.88 -23.60 5.47
CA ILE A 102 4.12 -22.27 6.00
C ILE A 102 5.49 -21.80 5.51
N PRO A 103 5.59 -20.74 4.67
CA PRO A 103 6.85 -20.33 4.08
C PRO A 103 7.92 -19.98 5.11
N LEU A 104 7.53 -19.43 6.26
CA LEU A 104 8.45 -19.10 7.35
C LEU A 104 9.15 -20.31 7.98
N PHE A 105 8.49 -21.48 7.99
CA PHE A 105 9.00 -22.66 8.71
C PHE A 105 9.49 -23.78 7.80
N SER A 106 9.07 -23.81 6.54
CA SER A 106 9.37 -24.92 5.62
C SER A 106 10.41 -24.51 4.59
N ASP A 107 10.08 -23.54 3.74
CA ASP A 107 10.95 -23.07 2.68
C ASP A 107 10.56 -21.61 2.30
N PRO A 108 11.39 -20.61 2.66
CA PRO A 108 11.14 -19.22 2.30
C PRO A 108 11.07 -18.98 0.79
N SER A 109 11.73 -19.81 -0.01
CA SER A 109 11.74 -19.70 -1.48
C SER A 109 10.39 -20.10 -2.11
N SER A 110 9.63 -21.00 -1.45
CA SER A 110 8.29 -21.43 -1.85
C SER A 110 7.26 -20.30 -1.94
N TYR A 111 7.56 -19.12 -1.37
CA TYR A 111 6.78 -17.90 -1.56
C TYR A 111 6.67 -17.51 -3.04
N ALA A 112 7.74 -17.70 -3.82
CA ALA A 112 7.80 -17.30 -5.22
C ALA A 112 7.09 -18.28 -6.17
N SER A 113 6.94 -19.54 -5.76
CA SER A 113 6.30 -20.61 -6.53
C SER A 113 4.93 -20.94 -5.93
N LEU A 114 3.93 -20.12 -6.23
CA LEU A 114 2.55 -20.39 -5.80
C LEU A 114 1.90 -21.39 -6.76
N SER A 115 1.45 -22.53 -6.24
CA SER A 115 0.55 -23.41 -7.00
C SER A 115 -0.73 -22.66 -7.36
N PRO A 116 -1.42 -23.00 -8.47
CA PRO A 116 -2.64 -22.32 -8.88
C PRO A 116 -3.71 -22.27 -7.78
N LEU A 117 -3.88 -23.37 -7.04
CA LEU A 117 -4.83 -23.43 -5.91
C LEU A 117 -4.41 -22.48 -4.77
N ARG A 118 -3.11 -22.46 -4.42
CA ARG A 118 -2.59 -21.56 -3.40
C ARG A 118 -2.77 -20.10 -3.80
N ALA A 119 -2.60 -19.76 -5.08
CA ALA A 119 -2.82 -18.40 -5.57
C ALA A 119 -4.26 -17.91 -5.33
N HIS A 120 -5.27 -18.76 -5.56
CA HIS A 120 -6.68 -18.42 -5.31
C HIS A 120 -6.96 -18.16 -3.84
N VAL A 121 -6.49 -19.05 -2.95
CA VAL A 121 -6.63 -18.86 -1.50
C VAL A 121 -5.92 -17.58 -1.07
N ARG A 122 -4.73 -17.33 -1.65
CA ARG A 122 -3.91 -16.17 -1.34
C ARG A 122 -4.51 -14.86 -1.81
N HIS A 123 -5.28 -14.84 -2.90
CA HIS A 123 -6.00 -13.64 -3.33
C HIS A 123 -6.98 -13.12 -2.26
N ILE A 124 -7.60 -14.03 -1.51
CA ILE A 124 -8.54 -13.68 -0.44
C ILE A 124 -7.80 -13.49 0.90
N SER A 125 -6.88 -14.38 1.27
CA SER A 125 -6.12 -14.27 2.52
C SER A 125 -5.23 -13.01 2.56
N ASN A 126 -4.73 -12.55 1.40
CA ASN A 126 -4.00 -11.29 1.27
C ASN A 126 -4.83 -10.06 1.64
N MET A 127 -6.16 -10.17 1.75
CA MET A 127 -7.01 -9.09 2.26
C MET A 127 -6.95 -8.95 3.79
N CYS A 128 -6.18 -9.78 4.50
CA CYS A 128 -5.98 -9.74 5.97
C CYS A 128 -5.67 -8.34 6.54
N TRP A 129 -5.08 -7.44 5.76
CA TRP A 129 -4.82 -6.05 6.15
C TRP A 129 -6.09 -5.26 6.50
N ILE A 130 -7.28 -5.71 6.09
CA ILE A 130 -8.57 -5.08 6.47
C ILE A 130 -9.04 -5.48 7.88
N LEU A 131 -8.49 -6.56 8.46
CA LEU A 131 -8.92 -7.03 9.77
C LEU A 131 -8.67 -6.00 10.88
N PRO A 132 -7.49 -5.35 10.97
CA PRO A 132 -7.27 -4.30 11.97
C PRO A 132 -8.24 -3.10 11.86
N PRO A 133 -8.46 -2.46 10.69
CA PRO A 133 -9.41 -1.34 10.61
C PRO A 133 -10.86 -1.77 10.88
N ILE A 134 -11.30 -2.95 10.42
CA ILE A 134 -12.65 -3.46 10.73
C ILE A 134 -12.80 -3.72 12.23
N ALA A 135 -11.77 -4.30 12.87
CA ALA A 135 -11.77 -4.55 14.31
C ALA A 135 -11.90 -3.25 15.12
N LEU A 136 -11.19 -2.18 14.72
CA LEU A 136 -11.23 -0.89 15.40
C LEU A 136 -12.56 -0.15 15.23
N LEU A 137 -13.24 -0.34 14.09
CA LEU A 137 -14.44 0.42 13.73
C LEU A 137 -15.72 -0.34 14.09
N CYS A 138 -15.82 -1.62 13.74
CA CYS A 138 -17.06 -2.39 13.75
C CYS A 138 -17.24 -3.29 14.99
N VAL A 139 -16.16 -3.72 15.65
CA VAL A 139 -16.22 -4.73 16.72
C VAL A 139 -16.35 -4.10 18.10
N ARG A 140 -17.38 -4.49 18.87
CA ARG A 140 -17.57 -4.06 20.28
C ARG A 140 -16.81 -4.93 21.28
N HIS A 141 -16.80 -6.25 21.06
CA HIS A 141 -16.20 -7.21 21.97
C HIS A 141 -14.67 -7.10 21.99
N ARG A 142 -14.07 -6.91 23.16
CA ARG A 142 -12.62 -6.67 23.31
C ARG A 142 -11.78 -7.86 22.84
N GLY A 143 -12.17 -9.08 23.19
CA GLY A 143 -11.45 -10.28 22.79
C GLY A 143 -11.44 -10.51 21.28
N LEU A 144 -12.60 -10.34 20.63
CA LEU A 144 -12.72 -10.48 19.17
C LEU A 144 -11.92 -9.38 18.45
N ARG A 145 -11.97 -8.15 18.97
CA ARG A 145 -11.16 -7.04 18.43
C ARG A 145 -9.67 -7.36 18.51
N ALA A 146 -9.18 -7.83 19.66
CA ALA A 146 -7.79 -8.20 19.83
C ALA A 146 -7.38 -9.36 18.91
N ALA A 147 -8.21 -10.39 18.79
CA ALA A 147 -7.97 -11.54 17.91
C ALA A 147 -7.87 -11.13 16.44
N MET A 148 -8.77 -10.27 15.95
CA MET A 148 -8.73 -9.79 14.56
C MET A 148 -7.51 -8.90 14.27
N VAL A 149 -7.14 -8.03 15.21
CA VAL A 149 -5.92 -7.21 15.09
C VAL A 149 -4.68 -8.11 15.08
N ALA A 150 -4.59 -9.07 16.01
CA ALA A 150 -3.49 -10.01 16.08
C ALA A 150 -3.38 -10.83 14.78
N LEU A 151 -4.50 -11.40 14.30
CA LEU A 151 -4.51 -12.15 13.05
C LEU A 151 -4.03 -11.32 11.87
N GLY A 152 -4.50 -10.07 11.74
CA GLY A 152 -4.09 -9.15 10.67
C GLY A 152 -2.60 -8.81 10.65
N PHE A 153 -1.88 -8.96 11.77
CA PHE A 153 -0.43 -8.73 11.86
C PHE A 153 0.40 -10.02 11.84
N VAL A 154 -0.06 -11.07 12.51
CA VAL A 154 0.65 -12.35 12.61
C VAL A 154 0.60 -13.10 11.28
N PHE A 155 -0.55 -13.14 10.61
CA PHE A 155 -0.69 -13.89 9.36
C PHE A 155 0.32 -13.46 8.29
N PRO A 156 0.46 -12.16 7.94
CA PRO A 156 1.48 -11.71 7.00
C PRO A 156 2.92 -12.10 7.36
N ILE A 157 3.26 -12.18 8.66
CA ILE A 157 4.60 -12.60 9.12
C ILE A 157 4.81 -14.08 8.80
N VAL A 158 3.83 -14.91 9.15
CA VAL A 158 3.83 -16.37 8.90
C VAL A 158 4.00 -16.68 7.41
N VAL A 159 3.41 -15.86 6.54
CA VAL A 159 3.49 -16.05 5.08
C VAL A 159 4.57 -15.21 4.38
N ILE A 160 5.45 -14.53 5.12
CA ILE A 160 6.55 -13.68 4.62
C ILE A 160 6.05 -12.60 3.62
N ASP A 161 4.87 -12.02 3.87
CA ASP A 161 4.30 -10.94 3.07
C ASP A 161 4.50 -9.57 3.72
N ARG A 162 5.63 -8.95 3.35
CA ARG A 162 6.04 -7.61 3.80
C ARG A 162 5.03 -6.52 3.46
N ASN A 163 4.38 -6.62 2.30
CA ASN A 163 3.46 -5.60 1.81
C ASN A 163 2.16 -5.57 2.61
N ARG A 164 1.72 -6.71 3.15
CA ARG A 164 0.49 -6.78 3.96
C ARG A 164 0.71 -6.34 5.39
N ILE A 165 1.90 -6.55 5.96
CA ILE A 165 2.29 -5.97 7.25
C ILE A 165 2.17 -4.44 7.19
N PHE A 166 2.78 -3.81 6.18
CA PHE A 166 2.71 -2.35 6.04
C PHE A 166 1.30 -1.84 5.75
N ALA A 167 0.53 -2.54 4.92
CA ALA A 167 -0.87 -2.18 4.65
C ALA A 167 -1.71 -2.19 5.94
N GLY A 168 -1.57 -3.24 6.75
CA GLY A 168 -2.26 -3.38 8.03
C GLY A 168 -1.83 -2.31 9.03
N LEU A 169 -0.51 -2.07 9.14
CA LEU A 169 0.07 -1.09 10.06
C LEU A 169 -0.35 0.34 9.71
N PHE A 170 -0.23 0.70 8.43
CA PHE A 170 -0.66 1.99 7.90
C PHE A 170 -2.15 2.21 8.16
N SER A 171 -2.99 1.23 7.81
CA SER A 171 -4.44 1.31 8.00
C SER A 171 -4.83 1.45 9.46
N PHE A 172 -4.19 0.67 10.34
CA PHE A 172 -4.40 0.72 11.78
C PHE A 172 -4.04 2.09 12.37
N VAL A 173 -2.84 2.60 12.07
CA VAL A 173 -2.38 3.91 12.55
C VAL A 173 -3.25 5.03 11.99
N LEU A 174 -3.60 4.99 10.70
CA LEU A 174 -4.40 6.04 10.08
C LEU A 174 -5.82 6.08 10.65
N VAL A 175 -6.47 4.94 10.87
CA VAL A 175 -7.77 4.89 11.55
C VAL A 175 -7.70 5.43 12.98
N MET A 176 -6.64 5.08 13.73
CA MET A 176 -6.41 5.64 15.07
C MET A 176 -6.25 7.17 15.02
N LEU A 177 -5.52 7.70 14.05
CA LEU A 177 -5.30 9.14 13.88
C LEU A 177 -6.59 9.88 13.46
N LEU A 178 -7.37 9.31 12.53
CA LEU A 178 -8.62 9.91 12.06
C LEU A 178 -9.70 9.98 13.16
N ARG A 179 -9.70 9.02 14.09
CA ARG A 179 -10.65 9.00 15.22
C ARG A 179 -10.13 9.68 16.50
N ARG A 180 -8.87 10.13 16.50
CA ARG A 180 -8.26 10.78 17.66
C ARG A 180 -8.86 12.16 17.91
N GLU A 181 -9.02 12.49 19.17
CA GLU A 181 -9.41 13.84 19.60
C GLU A 181 -8.28 14.84 19.31
N PRO A 182 -8.54 15.96 18.59
CA PRO A 182 -7.49 16.92 18.23
C PRO A 182 -6.73 17.51 19.42
N ALA A 183 -7.41 17.65 20.57
CA ALA A 183 -6.84 18.23 21.80
C ALA A 183 -5.86 17.30 22.54
N ARG A 184 -5.91 15.98 22.30
CA ARG A 184 -4.97 15.05 22.94
C ARG A 184 -3.60 15.19 22.29
N ARG A 185 -2.52 14.73 22.92
CA ARG A 185 -1.19 14.64 22.26
C ARG A 185 -1.17 13.51 21.23
N LEU A 186 -0.31 13.62 20.22
CA LEU A 186 -0.11 12.53 19.25
C LEU A 186 0.55 11.35 19.98
N PRO A 187 0.13 10.10 19.74
CA PRO A 187 0.69 8.92 20.38
C PRO A 187 2.05 8.56 19.75
N TRP A 188 3.00 9.51 19.74
CA TRP A 188 4.29 9.38 19.08
C TRP A 188 5.10 8.18 19.58
N LYS A 189 4.98 7.84 20.87
CA LYS A 189 5.62 6.65 21.45
C LYS A 189 5.10 5.37 20.79
N THR A 190 3.78 5.24 20.63
CA THR A 190 3.15 4.08 19.99
C THR A 190 3.46 4.05 18.51
N ILE A 191 3.37 5.19 17.81
CA ILE A 191 3.69 5.28 16.38
C ILE A 191 5.16 4.91 16.16
N GLY A 192 6.08 5.46 16.95
CA GLY A 192 7.51 5.16 16.89
C GLY A 192 7.80 3.68 17.15
N LEU A 193 7.20 3.09 18.20
CA LEU A 193 7.32 1.66 18.49
C LEU A 193 6.81 0.79 17.33
N LEU A 194 5.65 1.14 16.76
CA LEU A 194 5.06 0.43 15.64
C LEU A 194 5.92 0.52 14.37
N VAL A 195 6.49 1.70 14.09
CA VAL A 195 7.42 1.90 12.96
C VAL A 195 8.70 1.11 13.16
N LEU A 196 9.29 1.13 14.37
CA LEU A 196 10.51 0.37 14.68
C LEU A 196 10.25 -1.15 14.62
N ALA A 197 9.14 -1.63 15.19
CA ALA A 197 8.78 -3.04 15.13
C ALA A 197 8.48 -3.48 13.69
N GLY A 198 7.69 -2.70 12.94
CA GLY A 198 7.40 -2.97 11.54
C GLY A 198 8.65 -2.96 10.66
N GLY A 199 9.54 -1.99 10.86
CA GLY A 199 10.83 -1.90 10.17
C GLY A 199 11.77 -3.07 10.51
N GLY A 200 11.84 -3.45 11.79
CA GLY A 200 12.63 -4.60 12.25
C GLY A 200 12.14 -5.91 11.65
N VAL A 201 10.83 -6.18 11.72
CA VAL A 201 10.21 -7.36 11.09
C VAL A 201 10.45 -7.34 9.58
N PHE A 202 10.31 -6.19 8.92
CA PHE A 202 10.58 -6.04 7.50
C PHE A 202 12.03 -6.40 7.14
N SER A 203 13.01 -5.87 7.87
CA SER A 203 14.43 -6.15 7.64
C SER A 203 14.77 -7.62 7.86
N ILE A 204 14.22 -8.25 8.91
CA ILE A 204 14.42 -9.68 9.20
C ILE A 204 13.82 -10.53 8.08
N LEU A 205 12.57 -10.28 7.69
CA LEU A 205 11.92 -11.00 6.60
C LEU A 205 12.63 -10.78 5.25
N GLY A 206 13.18 -9.58 5.03
CA GLY A 206 14.02 -9.28 3.87
C GLY A 206 15.28 -10.13 3.81
N ALA A 207 16.04 -10.18 4.90
CA ALA A 207 17.25 -11.00 5.00
C ALA A 207 16.93 -12.51 4.85
N LEU A 208 15.87 -13.00 5.50
CA LEU A 208 15.44 -14.40 5.41
C LEU A 208 15.01 -14.80 3.99
N ARG A 209 14.37 -13.89 3.26
CA ARG A 209 13.85 -14.17 1.91
C ARG A 209 14.89 -14.02 0.82
N SER A 210 15.77 -13.02 0.93
CA SER A 210 16.60 -12.56 -0.19
C SER A 210 18.10 -12.72 0.06
N GLY A 211 18.51 -13.24 1.22
CA GLY A 211 19.90 -13.58 1.52
C GLY A 211 20.81 -12.37 1.77
N SER A 212 22.10 -12.55 1.51
CA SER A 212 23.11 -11.50 1.69
C SER A 212 23.08 -10.48 0.55
N LEU A 213 23.26 -9.19 0.90
CA LEU A 213 23.38 -8.10 -0.07
C LEU A 213 24.81 -7.94 -0.62
N ALA A 214 25.77 -8.72 -0.13
CA ALA A 214 27.18 -8.58 -0.49
C ALA A 214 27.48 -8.80 -1.98
N THR A 215 26.61 -9.51 -2.70
CA THR A 215 26.77 -9.83 -4.13
C THR A 215 26.03 -8.87 -5.06
N VAL A 216 25.31 -7.86 -4.53
CA VAL A 216 24.56 -6.91 -5.35
C VAL A 216 25.51 -5.83 -5.89
N ALA A 217 25.83 -5.93 -7.18
CA ALA A 217 26.71 -4.98 -7.88
C ALA A 217 25.92 -3.77 -8.40
N LEU A 218 25.50 -2.88 -7.50
CA LEU A 218 24.98 -1.55 -7.84
C LEU A 218 25.99 -0.47 -7.43
N PRO A 219 25.95 0.73 -8.05
CA PRO A 219 26.84 1.83 -7.70
C PRO A 219 26.43 2.45 -6.36
N PHE A 220 26.54 1.71 -5.27
CA PHE A 220 26.21 2.16 -3.93
C PHE A 220 27.24 3.16 -3.42
N SER A 221 26.77 4.21 -2.77
CA SER A 221 27.61 5.23 -2.14
C SER A 221 28.36 4.69 -0.92
N ALA A 222 29.39 5.43 -0.50
CA ALA A 222 30.09 5.17 0.75
C ALA A 222 29.14 5.15 1.97
N PHE A 223 28.12 6.00 1.98
CA PHE A 223 27.10 6.04 3.02
C PHE A 223 26.36 4.70 3.14
N TYR A 224 25.87 4.15 2.02
CA TYR A 224 25.15 2.86 2.03
C TYR A 224 26.04 1.72 2.50
N ARG A 225 27.29 1.66 2.01
CA ARG A 225 28.24 0.59 2.36
C ARG A 225 28.60 0.60 3.84
N ALA A 226 28.60 1.77 4.49
CA ALA A 226 28.87 1.91 5.92
C ALA A 226 27.70 1.49 6.83
N MET A 227 26.49 1.30 6.29
CA MET A 227 25.31 0.94 7.08
C MET A 227 25.28 -0.56 7.44
N PRO A 228 24.71 -0.93 8.60
CA PRO A 228 24.43 -2.33 8.92
C PRO A 228 23.52 -3.00 7.88
N GLN A 229 23.66 -4.31 7.69
CA GLN A 229 22.91 -5.08 6.67
C GLN A 229 21.38 -4.87 6.75
N GLY A 230 20.81 -4.81 7.96
CA GLY A 230 19.38 -4.56 8.15
C GLY A 230 18.92 -3.19 7.65
N VAL A 231 19.79 -2.18 7.73
CA VAL A 231 19.55 -0.82 7.22
C VAL A 231 19.79 -0.76 5.71
N GLN A 232 20.79 -1.47 5.20
CA GLN A 232 21.01 -1.61 3.76
C GLN A 232 19.76 -2.17 3.04
N TRP A 233 19.11 -3.19 3.62
CA TRP A 233 17.84 -3.71 3.09
C TRP A 233 16.71 -2.66 3.04
N LEU A 234 16.60 -1.82 4.08
CA LEU A 234 15.61 -0.74 4.10
C LEU A 234 15.91 0.33 3.06
N LEU A 235 17.16 0.79 2.99
CA LEU A 235 17.60 1.77 2.02
C LEU A 235 17.35 1.27 0.61
N LEU A 236 17.83 0.07 0.28
CA LEU A 236 17.63 -0.57 -1.02
C LEU A 236 16.14 -0.67 -1.39
N TYR A 237 15.29 -1.07 -0.45
CA TYR A 237 13.85 -1.17 -0.72
C TYR A 237 13.21 0.20 -0.99
N ILE A 238 13.65 1.24 -0.29
CA ILE A 238 13.16 2.61 -0.43
C ILE A 238 13.67 3.24 -1.74
N SER A 239 14.87 2.87 -2.20
CA SER A 239 15.58 3.57 -3.27
C SER A 239 15.63 2.83 -4.62
N ALA A 240 15.42 1.51 -4.65
CA ALA A 240 15.52 0.72 -5.88
C ALA A 240 14.51 1.17 -6.94
N GLY A 241 13.29 1.55 -6.53
CA GLY A 241 12.25 2.02 -7.43
C GLY A 241 12.66 3.27 -8.24
N PRO A 242 12.98 4.41 -7.60
CA PRO A 242 13.43 5.60 -8.32
C PRO A 242 14.76 5.39 -9.06
N TYR A 243 15.68 4.57 -8.53
CA TYR A 243 16.92 4.22 -9.23
C TYR A 243 16.62 3.54 -10.57
N ASN A 244 15.82 2.47 -10.55
CA ASN A 244 15.44 1.74 -11.75
C ASN A 244 14.64 2.62 -12.72
N PHE A 245 13.77 3.50 -12.21
CA PHE A 245 13.06 4.50 -13.02
C PHE A 245 14.03 5.43 -13.76
N GLY A 246 15.04 5.98 -13.07
CA GLY A 246 16.08 6.79 -13.69
C GLY A 246 16.91 6.01 -14.71
N ALA A 247 17.25 4.77 -14.39
CA ALA A 247 17.99 3.89 -15.29
C ALA A 247 17.26 3.64 -16.61
N MET A 248 15.99 3.25 -16.55
CA MET A 248 15.21 2.95 -17.76
C MET A 248 14.97 4.21 -18.60
N LEU A 249 14.71 5.35 -17.95
CA LEU A 249 14.54 6.61 -18.66
C LEU A 249 15.83 7.01 -19.39
N ALA A 250 16.98 6.94 -18.72
CA ALA A 250 18.28 7.29 -19.30
C ALA A 250 18.66 6.36 -20.46
N LYS A 251 18.29 5.09 -20.38
CA LYS A 251 18.51 4.09 -21.44
C LYS A 251 17.51 4.15 -22.58
N GLY A 252 16.45 4.97 -22.46
CA GLY A 252 15.41 5.09 -23.48
C GLY A 252 14.67 3.78 -23.77
N TYR A 253 14.63 2.84 -22.81
CA TYR A 253 14.03 1.52 -23.03
C TYR A 253 12.50 1.59 -22.98
N VAL A 254 11.85 1.05 -24.01
CA VAL A 254 10.38 1.00 -24.12
C VAL A 254 9.92 -0.42 -24.44
N ASN A 255 9.05 -0.97 -23.60
CA ASN A 255 8.37 -2.25 -23.78
C ASN A 255 6.99 -2.22 -23.10
N ALA A 256 5.92 -2.26 -23.89
CA ALA A 256 4.55 -2.23 -23.39
C ALA A 256 4.06 -3.55 -22.78
N SER A 257 4.76 -4.67 -23.02
CA SER A 257 4.33 -6.00 -22.54
C SER A 257 4.21 -6.04 -21.01
N PHE A 258 5.07 -5.32 -20.30
CA PHE A 258 5.04 -5.22 -18.84
C PHE A 258 3.77 -4.55 -18.32
N LEU A 259 3.31 -3.48 -18.98
CA LEU A 259 2.06 -2.82 -18.63
C LEU A 259 0.85 -3.71 -18.90
N VAL A 260 0.84 -4.40 -20.05
CA VAL A 260 -0.24 -5.34 -20.39
C VAL A 260 -0.35 -6.44 -19.34
N ASN A 261 0.78 -7.02 -18.93
CA ASN A 261 0.77 -8.11 -17.96
C ASN A 261 0.36 -7.68 -16.54
N GLN A 262 0.49 -6.38 -16.25
CA GLN A 262 0.04 -5.82 -14.99
C GLN A 262 -1.45 -5.44 -14.98
N LEU A 263 -1.99 -4.97 -16.12
CA LEU A 263 -3.38 -4.52 -16.25
C LEU A 263 -4.36 -5.64 -16.64
N VAL A 264 -3.95 -6.57 -17.48
CA VAL A 264 -4.81 -7.63 -18.01
C VAL A 264 -4.79 -8.82 -17.07
N PRO A 265 -5.94 -9.26 -16.52
CA PRO A 265 -5.98 -10.44 -15.66
C PRO A 265 -5.57 -11.69 -16.46
N PHE A 266 -4.91 -12.64 -15.79
CA PHE A 266 -4.47 -13.93 -16.34
C PHE A 266 -3.40 -13.89 -17.46
N SER A 267 -2.81 -12.72 -17.72
CA SER A 267 -1.74 -12.52 -18.71
C SER A 267 -0.37 -13.09 -18.31
N GLY A 268 -0.22 -13.55 -17.07
CA GLY A 268 1.00 -14.16 -16.54
C GLY A 268 1.97 -13.16 -15.89
N SER A 269 2.97 -13.68 -15.17
CA SER A 269 4.07 -12.88 -14.62
C SER A 269 5.16 -12.72 -15.69
N ILE A 270 5.65 -11.49 -15.89
CA ILE A 270 6.95 -11.32 -16.54
C ILE A 270 8.01 -11.62 -15.49
N ALA A 271 8.64 -12.79 -15.58
CA ALA A 271 9.92 -13.00 -14.92
C ALA A 271 10.88 -11.95 -15.49
N THR A 272 11.46 -11.07 -14.68
CA THR A 272 12.45 -10.10 -15.16
C THR A 272 13.81 -10.74 -15.38
N ALA A 273 14.07 -11.88 -14.72
CA ALA A 273 15.18 -12.76 -15.06
C ALA A 273 14.95 -13.30 -16.48
N ASP A 274 15.99 -13.27 -17.31
CA ASP A 274 15.97 -13.68 -18.72
C ASP A 274 15.10 -12.81 -19.65
N THR A 275 14.75 -11.58 -19.24
CA THR A 275 14.16 -10.57 -20.13
C THR A 275 15.21 -9.68 -20.77
N SER A 276 14.86 -9.06 -21.90
CA SER A 276 15.65 -8.02 -22.55
C SER A 276 15.61 -6.66 -21.83
N ILE A 277 15.11 -6.60 -20.59
CA ILE A 277 15.04 -5.35 -19.80
C ILE A 277 16.46 -5.03 -19.29
N PRO A 278 17.04 -3.87 -19.65
CA PRO A 278 18.42 -3.56 -19.32
C PRO A 278 18.59 -3.04 -17.88
N LEU A 279 18.19 -3.83 -16.88
CA LEU A 279 18.40 -3.51 -15.46
C LEU A 279 19.90 -3.62 -15.11
N ASP A 280 20.40 -2.69 -14.29
CA ASP A 280 21.81 -2.74 -13.83
C ASP A 280 22.07 -3.93 -12.90
N ALA A 281 21.04 -4.35 -12.16
CA ALA A 281 21.06 -5.54 -11.32
C ALA A 281 19.74 -6.31 -11.53
N PRO A 282 19.72 -7.35 -12.39
CA PRO A 282 18.49 -8.10 -12.72
C PRO A 282 17.81 -8.75 -11.51
N ASN A 283 18.56 -9.05 -10.46
CA ASN A 283 18.07 -9.57 -9.18
C ASN A 283 17.36 -8.50 -8.32
N ILE A 284 17.54 -7.20 -8.62
CA ILE A 284 16.86 -6.07 -7.98
C ILE A 284 15.87 -5.46 -8.98
N ASN A 285 14.77 -6.17 -9.20
CA ASN A 285 13.74 -5.83 -10.19
C ASN A 285 12.58 -4.98 -9.62
N VAL A 286 12.81 -4.31 -8.49
CA VAL A 286 11.78 -3.49 -7.83
C VAL A 286 11.60 -2.18 -8.58
N GLY A 287 10.37 -1.89 -9.00
CA GLY A 287 10.01 -0.66 -9.71
C GLY A 287 9.10 0.25 -8.89
N THR A 288 8.98 1.51 -9.33
CA THR A 288 7.87 2.37 -8.89
C THR A 288 6.55 1.90 -9.50
N GLU A 289 5.43 2.37 -8.97
CA GLU A 289 4.09 2.23 -9.57
C GLU A 289 4.04 2.76 -11.01
N PHE A 290 4.92 3.71 -11.33
CA PHE A 290 4.98 4.40 -12.62
C PHE A 290 5.92 3.71 -13.61
N PHE A 291 6.73 2.76 -13.14
CA PHE A 291 7.72 2.03 -13.93
C PHE A 291 7.12 1.25 -15.14
N PRO A 292 5.98 0.53 -15.01
CA PRO A 292 5.32 -0.11 -16.16
C PRO A 292 4.93 0.89 -17.26
N PHE A 293 4.45 2.07 -16.84
CA PHE A 293 3.98 3.11 -17.75
C PHE A 293 5.14 3.87 -18.40
N LEU A 294 6.25 4.05 -17.65
CA LEU A 294 7.52 4.53 -18.19
C LEU A 294 7.99 3.60 -19.32
N MET A 295 8.00 2.29 -19.09
CA MET A 295 8.40 1.33 -20.12
C MET A 295 7.40 1.29 -21.26
N ALA A 296 6.11 1.52 -21.05
CA ALA A 296 5.15 1.50 -22.15
C ALA A 296 5.20 2.75 -23.06
N TRP A 297 5.32 3.94 -22.47
CA TRP A 297 5.13 5.21 -23.19
C TRP A 297 6.14 6.30 -22.83
N GLY A 298 7.25 5.95 -22.17
CA GLY A 298 8.25 6.91 -21.71
C GLY A 298 7.75 7.80 -20.57
N ALA A 299 8.44 8.94 -20.37
CA ALA A 299 8.12 9.89 -19.29
C ALA A 299 6.65 10.36 -19.26
N PRO A 300 5.98 10.61 -20.42
CA PRO A 300 4.56 10.95 -20.42
C PRO A 300 3.67 9.86 -19.80
N GLY A 301 3.96 8.58 -20.07
CA GLY A 301 3.22 7.46 -19.48
C GLY A 301 3.33 7.44 -17.96
N ALA A 302 4.53 7.62 -17.43
CA ALA A 302 4.77 7.71 -16.00
C ALA A 302 4.00 8.88 -15.34
N LEU A 303 3.96 10.04 -15.99
CA LEU A 303 3.21 11.19 -15.51
C LEU A 303 1.69 10.92 -15.51
N LEU A 304 1.16 10.30 -16.57
CA LEU A 304 -0.25 9.90 -16.63
C LEU A 304 -0.61 8.94 -15.49
N ALA A 305 0.26 7.97 -15.20
CA ALA A 305 0.06 7.05 -14.07
C ALA A 305 0.06 7.77 -12.72
N LEU A 306 0.97 8.73 -12.51
CA LEU A 306 0.99 9.57 -11.31
C LEU A 306 -0.31 10.37 -11.16
N LEU A 307 -0.77 11.01 -12.24
CA LEU A 307 -2.02 11.78 -12.25
C LEU A 307 -3.25 10.88 -12.03
N ALA A 308 -3.29 9.70 -12.64
CA ALA A 308 -4.36 8.72 -12.45
C ALA A 308 -4.41 8.22 -11.00
N LEU A 309 -3.25 7.95 -10.38
CA LEU A 309 -3.16 7.55 -8.98
C LEU A 309 -3.66 8.67 -8.06
N TYR A 310 -3.25 9.91 -8.32
CA TYR A 310 -3.73 11.08 -7.58
C TYR A 310 -5.24 11.29 -7.77
N ALA A 311 -5.76 11.15 -8.99
CA ALA A 311 -7.19 11.24 -9.28
C ALA A 311 -7.99 10.16 -8.54
N GLY A 312 -7.48 8.93 -8.47
CA GLY A 312 -8.06 7.85 -7.67
C GLY A 312 -8.10 8.19 -6.17
N LEU A 313 -7.04 8.83 -5.66
CA LEU A 313 -7.00 9.29 -4.27
C LEU A 313 -8.04 10.39 -4.01
N VAL A 314 -8.11 11.41 -4.88
CA VAL A 314 -9.12 12.47 -4.80
C VAL A 314 -10.54 11.90 -4.88
N TRP A 315 -10.79 10.97 -5.79
CA TRP A 315 -12.06 10.27 -5.92
C TRP A 315 -12.43 9.56 -4.62
N SER A 316 -11.51 8.83 -3.99
CA SER A 316 -11.75 8.14 -2.73
C SER A 316 -12.07 9.10 -1.58
N VAL A 317 -11.43 10.28 -1.54
CA VAL A 317 -11.74 11.34 -0.57
C VAL A 317 -13.12 11.94 -0.81
N ARG A 318 -13.50 12.18 -2.08
CA ARG A 318 -14.86 12.64 -2.43
C ARG A 318 -15.93 11.61 -2.02
N ARG A 319 -15.67 10.32 -2.19
CA ARG A 319 -16.56 9.25 -1.71
C ARG A 319 -16.73 9.28 -0.19
N LEU A 320 -15.64 9.49 0.55
CA LEU A 320 -15.69 9.66 2.01
C LEU A 320 -16.49 10.89 2.45
N ASN A 321 -16.39 12.00 1.71
CA ASN A 321 -17.19 13.19 2.00
C ASN A 321 -18.69 12.97 1.72
N GLY A 322 -19.06 12.14 0.75
CA GLY A 322 -20.45 11.78 0.49
C GLY A 322 -21.02 10.80 1.51
N SER A 323 -20.23 9.84 1.99
CA SER A 323 -20.66 8.88 3.01
C SER A 323 -19.47 8.28 3.75
N LEU A 324 -19.56 8.26 5.09
CA LEU A 324 -18.59 7.63 5.98
C LEU A 324 -18.73 6.10 6.11
N SER A 325 -19.36 5.44 5.13
CA SER A 325 -19.43 3.98 5.07
C SER A 325 -18.07 3.32 5.29
N ILE A 326 -18.06 2.18 6.00
CA ILE A 326 -16.82 1.40 6.21
C ILE A 326 -16.15 1.03 4.89
N PHE A 327 -16.93 0.76 3.84
CA PHE A 327 -16.39 0.41 2.54
C PHE A 327 -15.69 1.58 1.85
N HIS A 328 -16.19 2.81 2.00
CA HIS A 328 -15.48 4.01 1.53
C HIS A 328 -14.19 4.24 2.31
N VAL A 329 -14.21 3.98 3.63
CA VAL A 329 -12.99 4.01 4.45
C VAL A 329 -11.98 2.99 3.95
N LEU A 330 -12.38 1.75 3.70
CA LEU A 330 -11.49 0.71 3.19
C LEU A 330 -10.93 1.05 1.79
N ILE A 331 -11.75 1.59 0.89
CA ILE A 331 -11.29 2.08 -0.43
C ILE A 331 -10.23 3.17 -0.26
N PHE A 332 -10.50 4.18 0.57
CA PHE A 332 -9.56 5.26 0.85
C PHE A 332 -8.26 4.73 1.47
N LEU A 333 -8.33 3.87 2.49
CA LEU A 333 -7.15 3.28 3.11
C LEU A 333 -6.30 2.50 2.10
N ARG A 334 -6.95 1.73 1.20
CA ARG A 334 -6.25 0.97 0.16
C ARG A 334 -5.52 1.89 -0.82
N ILE A 335 -6.20 2.91 -1.33
CA ILE A 335 -5.62 3.84 -2.32
C ILE A 335 -4.55 4.69 -1.66
N ALA A 336 -4.78 5.22 -0.46
CA ALA A 336 -3.79 5.99 0.29
C ALA A 336 -2.52 5.17 0.60
N TYR A 337 -2.68 3.89 0.93
CA TYR A 337 -1.55 2.98 1.09
C TYR A 337 -0.80 2.74 -0.23
N ALA A 338 -1.53 2.55 -1.34
CA ALA A 338 -0.91 2.40 -2.65
C ALA A 338 -0.15 3.67 -3.07
N CYS A 339 -0.66 4.85 -2.74
CA CYS A 339 0.05 6.12 -2.91
C CYS A 339 1.32 6.21 -2.05
N LEU A 340 1.26 5.79 -0.78
CA LEU A 340 2.43 5.76 0.09
C LEU A 340 3.51 4.80 -0.46
N MET A 341 3.08 3.68 -1.02
CA MET A 341 3.97 2.65 -1.56
C MET A 341 4.38 2.89 -3.01
N SER A 342 3.84 3.92 -3.67
CA SER A 342 4.04 4.13 -5.11
C SER A 342 5.51 4.27 -5.54
N PRO A 343 6.45 4.80 -4.75
CA PRO A 343 7.86 4.80 -5.15
C PRO A 343 8.58 3.48 -4.83
N PHE A 344 8.00 2.58 -4.04
CA PHE A 344 8.66 1.39 -3.50
C PHE A 344 8.17 0.07 -4.11
N ALA A 345 6.87 -0.04 -4.38
CA ALA A 345 6.28 -1.30 -4.84
C ALA A 345 5.00 -1.05 -5.66
N PRO A 346 4.90 -1.58 -6.88
CA PRO A 346 3.71 -1.45 -7.70
C PRO A 346 2.57 -2.31 -7.12
N GLN A 347 1.45 -1.66 -6.79
CA GLN A 347 0.27 -2.28 -6.19
C GLN A 347 -1.06 -1.61 -6.59
N ALA A 348 -1.04 -0.36 -7.06
CA ALA A 348 -2.24 0.42 -7.37
C ALA A 348 -2.89 -0.05 -8.67
N PHE A 349 -2.12 -0.16 -9.74
CA PHE A 349 -2.60 -0.57 -11.06
C PHE A 349 -2.52 -2.08 -11.21
N THR A 350 -3.19 -2.82 -10.33
CA THR A 350 -3.23 -4.29 -10.40
C THR A 350 -4.68 -4.76 -10.36
N TRP A 351 -4.97 -5.88 -11.03
CA TRP A 351 -6.30 -6.49 -10.99
C TRP A 351 -6.78 -6.74 -9.57
N THR A 352 -5.90 -7.16 -8.66
CA THR A 352 -6.27 -7.40 -7.24
C THR A 352 -6.71 -6.12 -6.52
N ASN A 353 -6.14 -4.97 -6.87
CA ASN A 353 -6.54 -3.70 -6.30
C ASN A 353 -7.90 -3.24 -6.85
N PHE A 354 -8.09 -3.34 -8.18
CA PHE A 354 -9.37 -3.04 -8.80
C PHE A 354 -10.49 -3.95 -8.30
N GLY A 355 -10.22 -5.26 -8.17
CA GLY A 355 -11.13 -6.24 -7.61
C GLY A 355 -11.52 -5.93 -6.16
N PHE A 356 -10.56 -5.49 -5.33
CA PHE A 356 -10.88 -5.07 -3.96
C PHE A 356 -11.78 -3.82 -3.91
N ILE A 357 -11.50 -2.82 -4.75
CA ILE A 357 -12.32 -1.60 -4.84
C ILE A 357 -13.74 -1.96 -5.32
N ALA A 358 -13.85 -2.78 -6.37
CA ALA A 358 -15.12 -3.26 -6.89
C ALA A 358 -15.90 -4.04 -5.82
N LEU A 359 -15.25 -4.94 -5.08
CA LEU A 359 -15.85 -5.66 -3.96
C LEU A 359 -16.40 -4.70 -2.90
N CYS A 360 -15.64 -3.67 -2.51
CA CYS A 360 -16.12 -2.68 -1.56
C CYS A 360 -17.34 -1.90 -2.07
N LEU A 361 -17.38 -1.55 -3.36
CA LEU A 361 -18.51 -0.86 -3.97
C LEU A 361 -19.76 -1.75 -4.03
N VAL A 362 -19.60 -3.03 -4.41
CA VAL A 362 -20.69 -4.02 -4.42
C VAL A 362 -21.22 -4.23 -3.01
N LEU A 363 -20.35 -4.45 -2.02
CA LEU A 363 -20.76 -4.62 -0.64
C LEU A 363 -21.46 -3.37 -0.09
N HIS A 364 -21.01 -2.17 -0.45
CA HIS A 364 -21.71 -0.93 -0.10
C HIS A 364 -23.10 -0.85 -0.75
N ALA A 365 -23.25 -1.23 -2.02
CA ALA A 365 -24.57 -1.28 -2.66
C ALA A 365 -25.51 -2.29 -1.97
N CYS A 366 -24.98 -3.45 -1.54
CA CYS A 366 -25.75 -4.44 -0.78
C CYS A 366 -26.27 -3.89 0.56
N THR A 367 -25.64 -2.89 1.18
CA THR A 367 -26.14 -2.33 2.45
C THR A 367 -27.45 -1.56 2.28
N VAL A 368 -27.72 -1.06 1.07
CA VAL A 368 -29.00 -0.41 0.75
C VAL A 368 -30.15 -1.41 0.77
N VAL A 369 -29.92 -2.63 0.27
CA VAL A 369 -30.92 -3.70 0.13
C VAL A 369 -31.21 -4.44 1.44
N LEU A 370 -30.25 -4.50 2.37
CA LEU A 370 -30.47 -5.12 3.68
C LEU A 370 -31.56 -4.38 4.48
N PRO A 371 -32.39 -5.03 5.30
CA PRO A 371 -33.38 -4.34 6.14
C PRO A 371 -32.70 -3.52 7.26
N ASN A 372 -33.27 -2.36 7.65
CA ASN A 372 -32.79 -1.59 8.81
C ASN A 372 -33.79 -1.74 9.94
N ARG A 373 -33.44 -2.55 10.94
CA ARG A 373 -34.28 -2.73 12.13
C ARG A 373 -34.39 -1.46 12.99
N LEU A 374 -33.56 -0.45 12.73
CA LEU A 374 -33.56 0.84 13.44
C LEU A 374 -34.22 1.98 12.64
N SER A 375 -34.72 1.74 11.43
CA SER A 375 -35.52 2.72 10.68
C SER A 375 -36.99 2.37 10.85
N ALA A 376 -37.75 3.26 11.51
CA ALA A 376 -39.20 3.09 11.68
C ALA A 376 -40.01 3.34 10.38
N HIS A 377 -39.38 3.64 9.24
CA HIS A 377 -40.05 3.88 7.96
C HIS A 377 -39.33 3.18 6.79
N PRO A 378 -40.07 2.72 5.77
CA PRO A 378 -39.50 2.06 4.60
C PRO A 378 -38.66 3.06 3.80
N SER A 379 -37.43 2.65 3.50
CA SER A 379 -36.45 3.41 2.72
C SER A 379 -36.95 3.65 1.29
N ALA A 380 -37.08 4.92 0.92
CA ALA A 380 -37.12 5.36 -0.48
C ALA A 380 -35.74 5.93 -0.87
N ALA A 381 -35.15 5.30 -1.89
CA ALA A 381 -34.03 5.67 -2.77
C ALA A 381 -32.86 6.50 -2.22
#